data_AF-A0A954T6P7-F1
#
_entry.id   AF-A0A954T6P7-F1
#
_cell.length_a   1.000
_cell.length_b   1.000
_cell.length_c   1.000
_cell.angle_alpha   90.00
_cell.angle_beta   90.00
_cell.angle_gamma   90.00
#
_symmetry.space_group_name_H-M   'P 1'
#
loop_
_entity.id
_entity.type
_entity.pdbx_description
1 polymer ?
#
loop_
_entity_poly.entity_id
_entity_poly.type
_entity_poly.pdbx_seq_one_letter_code
_entity_poly.pdbx_strand_id
1 'polypeptide(L)'
;TFVLGASCKTERVGVERHIWTEPNADFVPIFSETHFLNIKTFAQAGIEVDLYPPGSGKQSERKLGVIAEVFDSVRIDVSHCEGRLLECAKSIVNAVLENEPLVAETTLRTDRYSPVLEYPVKTINTNERDGVYKTDTGPHLLPDLSVEPDQLLASMQLAFSAFNCADWTEFLVRVPTKIAEGINVYHYSQSIRLDCRNRIFSVGTRV
;
A
#
# COMPACT_ATOMS: atom_id res chain seq x y z
N THR A 1 -12.20 -7.65 3.24
CA THR A 1 -10.92 -7.43 2.56
C THR A 1 -10.71 -5.97 2.28
N PHE A 2 -9.46 -5.50 2.30
CA PHE A 2 -9.09 -4.15 1.85
C PHE A 2 -8.14 -4.28 0.67
N VAL A 3 -8.33 -3.48 -0.38
CA VAL A 3 -7.47 -3.49 -1.57
C VAL A 3 -6.88 -2.12 -1.81
N LEU A 4 -5.59 -2.09 -2.13
CA LEU A 4 -4.84 -0.89 -2.47
C LEU A 4 -4.80 -0.73 -3.99
N GLY A 5 -5.31 0.39 -4.49
CA GLY A 5 -5.10 0.79 -5.87
C GLY A 5 -3.67 1.29 -6.09
N ALA A 6 -3.18 1.15 -7.32
CA ALA A 6 -1.90 1.75 -7.70
C ALA A 6 -1.93 3.26 -7.51
N SER A 7 -0.79 3.84 -7.15
CA SER A 7 -0.64 5.29 -7.09
C SER A 7 -0.85 5.90 -8.47
N CYS A 8 -1.74 6.89 -8.56
CA CYS A 8 -1.90 7.73 -9.74
C CYS A 8 -1.82 9.22 -9.34
N LYS A 9 -2.27 10.10 -10.23
CA LYS A 9 -2.25 11.56 -10.06
C LYS A 9 -3.67 12.08 -10.14
N THR A 10 -4.01 13.11 -9.37
CA THR A 10 -5.34 13.71 -9.45
C THR A 10 -5.59 14.34 -10.82
N GLU A 11 -6.72 13.99 -11.42
CA GLU A 11 -7.08 14.35 -12.77
C GLU A 11 -8.56 14.76 -12.91
N ARG A 12 -8.86 15.49 -13.97
CA ARG A 12 -10.22 15.70 -14.46
C ARG A 12 -10.59 14.54 -15.37
N VAL A 13 -11.57 13.74 -14.96
CA VAL A 13 -12.08 12.61 -15.74
C VAL A 13 -13.09 13.11 -16.76
N GLY A 14 -13.01 12.61 -18.00
CA GLY A 14 -14.00 12.90 -19.06
C GLY A 14 -13.87 14.25 -19.75
N VAL A 15 -12.70 14.90 -19.68
CA VAL A 15 -12.42 16.17 -20.39
C VAL A 15 -11.55 15.97 -21.62
N GLU A 16 -11.74 16.80 -22.66
CA GLU A 16 -10.92 16.74 -23.89
C GLU A 16 -9.47 17.21 -23.70
N ARG A 17 -9.23 18.13 -22.75
CA ARG A 17 -7.94 18.77 -22.50
C ARG A 17 -7.86 19.31 -21.07
N HIS A 18 -6.65 19.67 -20.63
CA HIS A 18 -6.35 20.15 -19.27
C HIS A 18 -6.73 19.12 -18.19
N ILE A 19 -6.25 17.90 -18.39
CA ILE A 19 -6.51 16.73 -17.54
C ILE A 19 -5.96 16.93 -16.12
N TRP A 20 -4.76 17.48 -15.99
CA TRP A 20 -4.10 17.63 -14.69
C TRP A 20 -4.69 18.77 -13.86
N THR A 21 -4.90 18.53 -12.57
CA THR A 21 -5.30 19.57 -11.62
C THR A 21 -4.08 20.35 -11.12
N GLU A 22 -4.28 21.64 -10.80
CA GLU A 22 -3.29 22.47 -10.12
C GLU A 22 -3.92 23.09 -8.86
N PRO A 23 -3.35 22.86 -7.65
CA PRO A 23 -2.24 21.93 -7.40
C PRO A 23 -2.63 20.47 -7.72
N ASN A 24 -1.63 19.68 -8.08
CA ASN A 24 -1.79 18.24 -8.29
C ASN A 24 -1.46 17.47 -7.00
N ALA A 25 -2.03 16.27 -6.84
CA ALA A 25 -1.69 15.37 -5.76
C ALA A 25 -1.35 13.98 -6.28
N ASP A 26 -0.43 13.29 -5.61
CA ASP A 26 -0.43 11.82 -5.66
C ASP A 26 -1.74 11.33 -5.09
N PHE A 27 -2.38 10.38 -5.76
CA PHE A 27 -3.65 9.80 -5.35
C PHE A 27 -3.51 8.29 -5.21
N VAL A 28 -3.94 7.78 -4.07
CA VAL A 28 -3.93 6.35 -3.75
C VAL A 28 -5.31 5.99 -3.20
N PRO A 29 -6.12 5.23 -3.95
CA PRO A 29 -7.41 4.76 -3.45
C PRO A 29 -7.26 3.43 -2.71
N ILE A 30 -8.05 3.27 -1.66
CA ILE A 30 -8.16 2.06 -0.87
C ILE A 30 -9.64 1.72 -0.80
N PHE A 31 -10.00 0.49 -1.15
CA PHE A 31 -11.39 0.06 -1.15
C PHE A 31 -11.62 -1.14 -0.24
N SER A 32 -12.80 -1.18 0.34
CA SER A 32 -13.45 -2.37 0.89
C SER A 32 -14.74 -2.61 0.11
N GLU A 33 -15.56 -3.57 0.55
CA GLU A 33 -16.85 -3.84 -0.10
C GLU A 33 -17.84 -2.68 0.02
N THR A 34 -17.80 -1.92 1.12
CA THR A 34 -18.81 -0.89 1.43
C THR A 34 -18.25 0.52 1.59
N HIS A 35 -16.95 0.64 1.84
CA HIS A 35 -16.29 1.92 2.13
C HIS A 35 -15.01 2.08 1.31
N PHE A 36 -14.59 3.32 1.14
CA PHE A 36 -13.32 3.68 0.53
C PHE A 36 -12.55 4.68 1.38
N LEU A 37 -11.22 4.66 1.26
CA LEU A 37 -10.33 5.70 1.74
C LEU A 37 -9.46 6.16 0.57
N ASN A 38 -9.53 7.45 0.24
CA ASN A 38 -8.62 8.08 -0.70
C ASN A 38 -7.54 8.83 0.06
N ILE A 39 -6.28 8.53 -0.25
CA ILE A 39 -5.12 9.25 0.26
C ILE A 39 -4.58 10.17 -0.85
N LYS A 40 -4.48 11.46 -0.56
CA LYS A 40 -3.89 12.48 -1.41
C LYS A 40 -2.62 13.04 -0.78
N THR A 41 -1.58 13.20 -1.59
CA THR A 41 -0.31 13.82 -1.17
C THR A 41 -0.02 15.02 -2.04
N PHE A 42 0.01 16.20 -1.44
CA PHE A 42 0.46 17.43 -2.10
C PHE A 42 1.93 17.71 -1.77
N ALA A 43 2.45 18.81 -2.30
CA ALA A 43 3.82 19.26 -2.05
C ALA A 43 4.14 19.52 -0.57
N GLN A 44 3.12 19.86 0.23
CA GLN A 44 3.19 20.02 1.67
C GLN A 44 2.00 19.29 2.32
N ALA A 45 2.24 18.68 3.47
CA ALA A 45 1.19 18.09 4.29
C ALA A 45 0.27 19.19 4.85
N GLY A 46 -1.03 18.89 4.91
CA GLY A 46 -2.07 19.82 5.38
C GLY A 46 -2.56 20.79 4.31
N ILE A 47 -2.19 20.60 3.03
CA ILE A 47 -2.79 21.38 1.94
C ILE A 47 -4.25 20.94 1.76
N GLU A 48 -5.15 21.92 1.77
CA GLU A 48 -6.57 21.74 1.45
C GLU A 48 -6.87 22.38 0.08
N VAL A 49 -7.59 21.64 -0.76
CA VAL A 49 -8.05 22.12 -2.07
C VAL A 49 -9.57 22.21 -2.09
N ASP A 50 -10.13 23.10 -2.90
CA ASP A 50 -11.59 23.20 -3.05
C ASP A 50 -12.16 21.97 -3.76
N LEU A 51 -13.33 21.52 -3.30
CA LEU A 51 -14.13 20.54 -4.01
C LEU A 51 -14.75 21.16 -5.26
N TYR A 52 -14.99 20.31 -6.26
CA TYR A 52 -15.76 20.67 -7.45
C TYR A 52 -17.22 20.21 -7.31
N PRO A 53 -18.22 21.01 -7.71
CA PRO A 53 -18.10 22.39 -8.20
C PRO A 53 -17.71 23.39 -7.09
N PRO A 54 -17.15 24.57 -7.44
CA PRO A 54 -16.77 25.58 -6.46
C PRO A 54 -17.88 25.90 -5.46
N GLY A 55 -17.52 26.05 -4.18
CA GLY A 55 -18.47 26.23 -3.07
C GLY A 55 -18.88 24.92 -2.37
N SER A 56 -18.44 23.76 -2.87
CA SER A 56 -18.74 22.45 -2.27
C SER A 56 -17.91 22.11 -1.01
N GLY A 57 -17.13 23.05 -0.49
CA GLY A 57 -16.25 22.86 0.66
C GLY A 57 -14.82 22.48 0.29
N LYS A 58 -14.06 22.03 1.30
CA LYS A 58 -12.64 21.65 1.18
C LYS A 58 -12.48 20.14 1.12
N GLN A 59 -11.46 19.69 0.41
CA GLN A 59 -11.05 18.31 0.35
C GLN A 59 -9.88 18.05 1.30
N SER A 60 -10.07 17.06 2.18
CA SER A 60 -9.00 16.52 3.02
C SER A 60 -8.04 15.62 2.24
N GLU A 61 -6.82 15.50 2.76
CA GLU A 61 -5.80 14.56 2.26
C GLU A 61 -6.21 13.09 2.46
N ARG A 62 -7.03 12.81 3.48
CA ARG A 62 -7.58 11.48 3.75
C ARG A 62 -9.10 11.58 3.70
N LYS A 63 -9.69 11.11 2.60
CA LYS A 63 -11.15 11.13 2.40
C LYS A 63 -11.71 9.73 2.55
N LEU A 64 -12.36 9.48 3.69
CA LEU A 64 -13.17 8.30 3.94
C LEU A 64 -14.60 8.53 3.43
N GLY A 65 -15.26 7.48 2.94
CA GLY A 65 -16.67 7.55 2.62
C GLY A 65 -17.32 6.18 2.37
N VAL A 66 -18.65 6.18 2.32
CA VAL A 66 -19.46 5.03 1.95
C VAL A 66 -19.55 4.97 0.43
N ILE A 67 -19.31 3.80 -0.15
CA ILE A 67 -19.29 3.61 -1.61
C ILE A 67 -20.65 4.00 -2.22
N ALA A 68 -21.75 3.50 -1.66
CA ALA A 68 -23.11 3.72 -2.15
C ALA A 68 -23.56 5.20 -2.12
N GLU A 69 -22.86 6.06 -1.38
CA GLU A 69 -23.17 7.49 -1.30
C GLU A 69 -22.36 8.32 -2.32
N VAL A 70 -21.23 7.80 -2.81
CA VAL A 70 -20.24 8.57 -3.58
C VAL A 70 -20.08 8.05 -5.01
N PHE A 71 -20.23 6.74 -5.21
CA PHE A 71 -20.04 6.09 -6.51
C PHE A 71 -21.36 5.48 -6.98
N ASP A 72 -21.59 5.53 -8.29
CA ASP A 72 -22.69 4.78 -8.92
C ASP A 72 -22.48 3.27 -8.76
N SER A 73 -21.25 2.80 -8.96
CA SER A 73 -20.83 1.44 -8.65
C SER A 73 -19.32 1.34 -8.45
N VAL A 74 -18.89 0.35 -7.65
CA VAL A 74 -17.49 -0.05 -7.48
C VAL A 74 -17.42 -1.57 -7.55
N ARG A 75 -16.42 -2.10 -8.25
CA ARG A 75 -16.16 -3.52 -8.36
C ARG A 75 -14.69 -3.80 -8.03
N ILE A 76 -14.44 -4.81 -7.21
CA ILE A 76 -13.10 -5.30 -6.88
C ILE A 76 -12.96 -6.68 -7.52
N ASP A 77 -12.09 -6.77 -8.53
CA ASP A 77 -11.78 -8.03 -9.21
C ASP A 77 -10.38 -8.51 -8.81
N VAL A 78 -10.32 -9.62 -8.06
CA VAL A 78 -9.06 -10.27 -7.68
C VAL A 78 -8.82 -11.49 -8.57
N SER A 79 -7.62 -11.57 -9.11
CA SER A 79 -7.18 -12.62 -10.00
C SER A 79 -6.40 -13.68 -9.24
N HIS A 80 -7.03 -14.83 -8.98
CA HIS A 80 -6.37 -15.95 -8.31
C HIS A 80 -5.52 -16.78 -9.29
N CYS A 81 -4.41 -17.33 -8.78
CA CYS A 81 -3.55 -18.29 -9.47
C CYS A 81 -2.89 -19.21 -8.44
N GLU A 82 -2.38 -20.36 -8.89
CA GLU A 82 -1.58 -21.22 -8.03
C GLU A 82 -0.21 -20.60 -7.78
N GLY A 83 0.20 -20.56 -6.51
CA GLY A 83 1.52 -20.10 -6.08
C GLY A 83 2.35 -21.26 -5.57
N ARG A 84 3.61 -21.35 -6.04
CA ARG A 84 4.60 -22.29 -5.50
C ARG A 84 5.32 -21.64 -4.33
N LEU A 85 5.16 -22.19 -3.12
CA LEU A 85 5.87 -21.73 -1.93
C LEU A 85 7.38 -21.93 -2.10
N LEU A 86 8.16 -20.88 -1.83
CA LEU A 86 9.63 -20.90 -1.83
C LEU A 86 10.12 -21.09 -0.39
N GLU A 87 10.41 -22.34 -0.02
CA GLU A 87 10.62 -22.75 1.39
C GLU A 87 11.91 -22.20 2.03
N CYS A 88 12.89 -21.79 1.22
CA CYS A 88 14.18 -21.33 1.74
C CYS A 88 14.80 -20.22 0.89
N ALA A 89 15.79 -19.53 1.46
CA ALA A 89 16.51 -18.45 0.81
C ALA A 89 17.08 -18.85 -0.57
N LYS A 90 17.63 -20.07 -0.70
CA LYS A 90 18.13 -20.58 -1.99
C LYS A 90 17.02 -20.67 -3.05
N SER A 91 15.83 -21.17 -2.69
CA SER A 91 14.70 -21.24 -3.64
C SER A 91 14.21 -19.86 -4.04
N ILE A 92 14.24 -18.89 -3.12
CA ILE A 92 13.89 -17.48 -3.39
C ILE A 92 14.90 -16.86 -4.36
N VAL A 93 16.20 -17.00 -4.07
CA VAL A 93 17.27 -16.49 -4.94
C VAL A 93 17.16 -17.08 -6.34
N ASN A 94 16.98 -18.39 -6.46
CA ASN A 94 16.81 -19.04 -7.76
C ASN A 94 15.60 -18.50 -8.53
N ALA A 95 14.43 -18.36 -7.88
CA ALA A 95 13.24 -17.83 -8.53
C ALA A 95 13.43 -16.38 -9.04
N VAL A 96 14.18 -15.55 -8.29
CA VAL A 96 14.56 -14.20 -8.73
C VAL A 96 15.44 -14.25 -9.99
N LEU A 97 16.46 -15.10 -10.02
CA LEU A 97 17.37 -15.24 -11.17
C LEU A 97 16.66 -15.76 -12.43
N GLU A 98 15.67 -16.64 -12.24
CA GLU A 98 14.81 -17.14 -13.32
C GLU A 98 13.70 -16.17 -13.73
N ASN A 99 13.67 -14.95 -13.15
CA ASN A 99 12.68 -13.92 -13.42
C ASN A 99 11.23 -14.37 -13.14
N GLU A 100 11.04 -15.28 -12.18
CA GLU A 100 9.71 -15.68 -11.76
C GLU A 100 9.01 -14.51 -11.03
N PRO A 101 7.74 -14.20 -11.36
CA PRO A 101 6.97 -13.23 -10.58
C PRO A 101 6.76 -13.74 -9.15
N LEU A 102 6.97 -12.86 -8.17
CA LEU A 102 6.90 -13.22 -6.76
C LEU A 102 5.78 -12.46 -6.04
N VAL A 103 5.08 -13.17 -5.17
CA VAL A 103 4.09 -12.61 -4.23
C VAL A 103 4.55 -12.95 -2.82
N ALA A 104 4.57 -11.93 -1.96
CA ALA A 104 4.81 -12.10 -0.54
C ALA A 104 3.49 -12.12 0.22
N GLU A 105 3.45 -12.94 1.25
CA GLU A 105 2.41 -12.96 2.26
C GLU A 105 3.05 -12.69 3.62
N THR A 106 2.57 -11.67 4.31
CA THR A 106 2.98 -11.32 5.67
C THR A 106 1.79 -11.44 6.60
N THR A 107 1.80 -12.46 7.47
CA THR A 107 0.78 -12.64 8.51
C THR A 107 1.21 -11.92 9.77
N LEU A 108 0.43 -10.93 10.21
CA LEU A 108 0.59 -10.30 11.52
C LEU A 108 -0.34 -11.00 12.53
N ARG A 109 0.03 -11.00 13.81
CA ARG A 109 -0.80 -11.56 14.88
C ARG A 109 -0.80 -10.66 16.11
N THR A 110 -2.00 -10.37 16.60
CA THR A 110 -2.25 -9.78 17.91
C THR A 110 -3.32 -10.61 18.62
N ASP A 111 -3.62 -10.30 19.87
CA ASP A 111 -4.71 -10.94 20.60
C ASP A 111 -6.10 -10.67 19.97
N ARG A 112 -6.22 -9.58 19.20
CA ARG A 112 -7.47 -9.13 18.58
C ARG A 112 -7.58 -9.50 17.10
N TYR A 113 -6.47 -9.47 16.36
CA TYR A 113 -6.47 -9.54 14.91
C TYR A 113 -5.37 -10.48 14.39
N SER A 114 -5.63 -11.09 13.24
CA SER A 114 -4.63 -11.91 12.52
C SER A 114 -4.66 -11.58 11.02
N PRO A 115 -4.38 -10.33 10.60
CA PRO A 115 -4.47 -9.96 9.20
C PRO A 115 -3.36 -10.62 8.38
N VAL A 116 -3.67 -10.83 7.11
CA VAL A 116 -2.74 -11.31 6.10
C VAL A 116 -2.56 -10.20 5.07
N LEU A 117 -1.33 -9.74 4.91
CA LEU A 117 -0.95 -8.78 3.88
C LEU A 117 -0.42 -9.58 2.69
N GLU A 118 -1.08 -9.50 1.54
CA GLU A 118 -0.64 -10.11 0.29
C GLU A 118 -0.23 -9.00 -0.69
N TYR A 119 0.99 -9.09 -1.24
CA TYR A 119 1.51 -8.06 -2.14
C TYR A 119 2.59 -8.60 -3.10
N PRO A 120 2.69 -8.05 -4.31
CA PRO A 120 3.76 -8.41 -5.24
C PRO A 120 5.12 -7.94 -4.69
N VAL A 121 6.14 -8.79 -4.82
CA VAL A 121 7.53 -8.41 -4.54
C VAL A 121 8.09 -7.72 -5.79
N LYS A 122 7.93 -6.40 -5.84
CA LYS A 122 8.38 -5.59 -6.99
C LYS A 122 9.89 -5.35 -7.01
N THR A 123 10.55 -5.48 -5.85
CA THR A 123 11.97 -5.23 -5.70
C THR A 123 12.51 -6.10 -4.58
N ILE A 124 13.62 -6.78 -4.88
CA ILE A 124 14.30 -7.73 -4.00
C ILE A 124 15.79 -7.71 -4.34
N ASN A 125 16.63 -7.67 -3.32
CA ASN A 125 18.07 -7.82 -3.48
C ASN A 125 18.45 -9.26 -3.15
N THR A 126 19.30 -9.87 -3.96
CA THR A 126 19.81 -11.22 -3.75
C THR A 126 21.34 -11.24 -3.79
N ASN A 127 21.92 -12.20 -3.06
CA ASN A 127 23.32 -12.56 -3.16
C ASN A 127 23.41 -14.07 -3.31
N GLU A 128 23.82 -14.53 -4.50
CA GLU A 128 23.89 -15.94 -4.85
C GLU A 128 24.94 -16.70 -4.04
N ARG A 129 26.10 -16.07 -3.81
CA ARG A 129 27.23 -16.68 -3.11
C ARG A 129 26.87 -17.00 -1.66
N ASP A 130 26.23 -16.04 -1.00
CA ASP A 130 25.92 -16.11 0.43
C ASP A 130 24.51 -16.66 0.69
N GLY A 131 23.72 -16.89 -0.36
CA GLY A 131 22.35 -17.40 -0.26
C GLY A 131 21.41 -16.45 0.50
N VAL A 132 21.61 -15.13 0.36
CA VAL A 132 20.85 -14.10 1.07
C VAL A 132 19.86 -13.44 0.13
N TYR A 133 18.67 -13.13 0.64
CA TYR A 133 17.70 -12.25 -0.03
C TYR A 133 17.26 -11.16 0.94
N LYS A 134 16.77 -10.03 0.40
CA LYS A 134 16.10 -8.99 1.18
C LYS A 134 15.05 -8.33 0.30
N THR A 135 13.78 -8.41 0.70
CA THR A 135 12.72 -7.66 0.05
C THR A 135 12.90 -6.16 0.31
N ASP A 136 12.48 -5.34 -0.64
CA ASP A 136 12.41 -3.88 -0.49
C ASP A 136 11.23 -3.39 -1.31
N THR A 137 10.02 -3.69 -0.86
CA THR A 137 8.84 -3.53 -1.71
C THR A 137 7.73 -2.75 -1.03
N GLY A 138 7.01 -1.98 -1.83
CA GLY A 138 5.94 -1.12 -1.37
C GLY A 138 5.61 -0.02 -2.38
N PRO A 139 4.79 0.96 -1.97
CA PRO A 139 4.03 0.91 -0.73
C PRO A 139 2.92 -0.16 -0.80
N HIS A 140 2.61 -0.77 0.34
CA HIS A 140 1.40 -1.57 0.58
C HIS A 140 0.73 -1.14 1.88
N LEU A 141 -0.45 -1.70 2.17
CA LEU A 141 -1.26 -1.33 3.33
C LEU A 141 -0.68 -1.91 4.61
N LEU A 142 -0.51 -1.04 5.61
CA LEU A 142 -0.21 -1.43 6.98
C LEU A 142 -1.36 -0.98 7.89
N PRO A 143 -2.14 -1.92 8.47
CA PRO A 143 -3.21 -1.57 9.40
C PRO A 143 -2.68 -1.20 10.79
N ASP A 144 -3.34 -0.25 11.47
CA ASP A 144 -3.22 -0.13 12.91
C ASP A 144 -4.12 -1.20 13.56
N LEU A 145 -3.52 -2.15 14.27
CA LEU A 145 -4.26 -3.27 14.89
C LEU A 145 -4.68 -2.97 16.33
N SER A 146 -4.50 -1.74 16.81
CA SER A 146 -4.98 -1.30 18.12
C SER A 146 -6.41 -0.75 18.08
N VAL A 147 -6.89 -0.34 16.90
CA VAL A 147 -8.20 0.31 16.72
C VAL A 147 -9.35 -0.68 16.61
N GLU A 148 -10.58 -0.16 16.69
CA GLU A 148 -11.80 -0.95 16.51
C GLU A 148 -12.01 -1.34 15.02
N PRO A 149 -12.76 -2.44 14.75
CA PRO A 149 -12.92 -2.96 13.39
C PRO A 149 -13.45 -1.95 12.36
N ASP A 150 -14.36 -1.06 12.78
CA ASP A 150 -14.95 0.00 11.95
C ASP A 150 -13.97 1.15 11.67
N GLN A 151 -12.90 1.27 12.46
CA GLN A 151 -11.84 2.26 12.31
C GLN A 151 -10.64 1.75 11.50
N LEU A 152 -10.56 0.44 11.22
CA LEU A 152 -9.43 -0.17 10.50
C LEU A 152 -9.12 0.53 9.18
N LEU A 153 -10.12 0.76 8.34
CA LEU A 153 -9.93 1.43 7.04
C LEU A 153 -9.35 2.83 7.19
N ALA A 154 -9.87 3.63 8.12
CA ALA A 154 -9.39 4.98 8.36
C ALA A 154 -7.94 5.02 8.88
N SER A 155 -7.54 3.97 9.62
CA SER A 155 -6.22 3.85 10.24
C SER A 155 -5.11 3.37 9.27
N MET A 156 -5.46 2.82 8.11
CA MET A 156 -4.50 2.25 7.15
C MET A 156 -3.39 3.22 6.76
N GLN A 157 -2.15 2.78 6.89
CA GLN A 157 -0.96 3.51 6.44
C GLN A 157 -0.38 2.88 5.16
N LEU A 158 0.44 3.67 4.48
CA LEU A 158 1.29 3.18 3.38
C LEU A 158 2.68 2.91 3.93
N ALA A 159 3.22 1.73 3.65
CA ALA A 159 4.56 1.37 4.10
C ALA A 159 5.32 0.56 3.03
N PHE A 160 6.63 0.71 3.02
CA PHE A 160 7.52 -0.28 2.40
C PHE A 160 7.83 -1.37 3.42
N SER A 161 7.95 -2.61 2.97
CA SER A 161 8.41 -3.73 3.80
C SER A 161 9.77 -4.24 3.34
N ALA A 162 10.64 -4.51 4.31
CA ALA A 162 11.87 -5.24 4.12
C ALA A 162 11.96 -6.41 5.11
N PHE A 163 12.22 -7.59 4.58
CA PHE A 163 12.55 -8.79 5.37
C PHE A 163 13.51 -9.68 4.61
N ASN A 164 14.31 -10.43 5.36
CA ASN A 164 15.28 -11.41 4.87
C ASN A 164 15.12 -12.79 5.53
N CYS A 165 14.05 -12.97 6.31
CA CYS A 165 13.70 -14.22 6.97
C CYS A 165 12.19 -14.32 7.18
N ALA A 166 11.74 -15.45 7.74
CA ALA A 166 10.33 -15.77 7.90
C ALA A 166 9.67 -15.08 9.11
N ASP A 167 10.43 -14.63 10.11
CA ASP A 167 9.87 -14.40 11.46
C ASP A 167 9.64 -12.92 11.80
N TRP A 168 10.11 -11.99 10.97
CA TRP A 168 9.90 -10.56 11.19
C TRP A 168 9.96 -9.77 9.90
N THR A 169 9.33 -8.59 9.93
CA THR A 169 9.39 -7.60 8.84
C THR A 169 9.63 -6.23 9.44
N GLU A 170 10.54 -5.47 8.82
CA GLU A 170 10.72 -4.05 9.08
C GLU A 170 9.88 -3.27 8.07
N PHE A 171 9.00 -2.40 8.57
CA PHE A 171 8.17 -1.53 7.76
C PHE A 171 8.67 -0.10 7.88
N LEU A 172 8.89 0.56 6.74
CA LEU A 172 9.13 1.99 6.67
C LEU A 172 7.82 2.69 6.33
N VAL A 173 7.22 3.34 7.32
CA VAL A 173 5.87 3.90 7.28
C VAL A 173 5.88 5.34 6.80
N ARG A 174 4.95 5.68 5.92
CA ARG A 174 4.70 7.04 5.44
C ARG A 174 3.98 7.87 6.50
N VAL A 175 4.66 8.89 7.04
CA VAL A 175 4.12 9.78 8.08
C VAL A 175 4.43 11.26 7.79
N PRO A 176 3.67 12.20 8.37
CA PRO A 176 4.05 13.61 8.37
C PRO A 176 5.44 13.77 8.98
N THR A 177 6.35 14.38 8.22
CA THR A 177 7.75 14.57 8.59
C THR A 177 8.09 16.05 8.47
N LYS A 178 8.54 16.64 9.58
CA LYS A 178 8.94 18.04 9.63
C LYS A 178 10.27 18.24 8.89
N ILE A 179 10.28 19.13 7.91
CA ILE A 179 11.50 19.48 7.15
C ILE A 179 11.97 20.91 7.40
N ALA A 180 11.09 21.78 7.89
CA ALA A 180 11.40 23.13 8.34
C ALA A 180 10.34 23.61 9.35
N GLU A 181 10.49 24.82 9.88
CA GLU A 181 9.48 25.44 10.74
C GLU A 181 8.15 25.60 9.98
N GLY A 182 7.07 25.07 10.56
CA GLY A 182 5.73 25.09 9.95
C GLY A 182 5.55 24.22 8.71
N ILE A 183 6.58 23.54 8.21
CA ILE A 183 6.54 22.77 6.96
C ILE A 183 6.71 21.28 7.27
N ASN A 184 5.67 20.51 6.96
CA ASN A 184 5.65 19.06 6.99
C ASN A 184 5.43 18.52 5.58
N VAL A 185 6.05 17.39 5.26
CA VAL A 185 5.77 16.61 4.06
C VAL A 185 5.45 15.18 4.48
N TYR A 186 4.71 14.43 3.67
CA TYR A 186 4.62 13.01 3.91
C TYR A 186 5.87 12.32 3.39
N HIS A 187 6.59 11.66 4.29
CA HIS A 187 7.79 10.91 3.96
C HIS A 187 7.80 9.55 4.65
N TYR A 188 8.50 8.60 4.06
CA TYR A 188 8.73 7.28 4.63
C TYR A 188 9.87 7.39 5.65
N SER A 189 9.55 7.80 6.87
CA SER A 189 10.55 8.22 7.88
C SER A 189 10.40 7.51 9.23
N GLN A 190 9.34 6.74 9.42
CA GLN A 190 9.14 5.96 10.64
C GLN A 190 9.41 4.49 10.36
N SER A 191 10.50 3.95 10.90
CA SER A 191 10.74 2.50 10.89
C SER A 191 10.04 1.83 12.07
N ILE A 192 9.33 0.74 11.80
CA ILE A 192 8.80 -0.17 12.81
C ILE A 192 9.19 -1.61 12.45
N ARG A 193 9.54 -2.42 13.45
CA ARG A 193 9.74 -3.86 13.26
C ARG A 193 8.61 -4.61 13.94
N LEU A 194 8.01 -5.54 13.21
CA LEU A 194 6.97 -6.41 13.72
C LEU A 194 7.41 -7.87 13.62
N ASP A 195 7.17 -8.64 14.67
CA ASP A 195 7.23 -10.10 14.60
C ASP A 195 6.01 -10.58 13.80
N CYS A 196 6.27 -11.43 12.81
CA CYS A 196 5.26 -11.85 11.85
C CYS A 196 5.64 -13.20 11.23
N ARG A 197 4.81 -13.70 10.32
CA ARG A 197 5.15 -14.83 9.48
C ARG A 197 5.15 -14.42 8.02
N ASN A 198 6.33 -14.42 7.40
CA ASN A 198 6.52 -14.14 5.99
C ASN A 198 6.56 -15.44 5.18
N ARG A 199 5.90 -15.44 4.02
CA ARG A 199 6.00 -16.47 2.99
C ARG A 199 6.21 -15.78 1.65
N ILE A 200 7.03 -16.37 0.78
CA ILE A 200 7.18 -15.91 -0.61
C ILE A 200 6.73 -17.06 -1.51
N PHE A 201 5.89 -16.72 -2.47
CA PHE A 201 5.41 -17.61 -3.51
C PHE A 201 5.94 -17.12 -4.84
N SER A 202 6.36 -18.04 -5.71
CA SER A 202 6.41 -17.74 -7.13
C SER A 202 5.07 -18.07 -7.79
N VAL A 203 4.63 -17.20 -8.69
CA VAL A 203 3.37 -17.37 -9.42
C VAL A 203 3.67 -17.51 -10.90
N GLY A 204 3.06 -18.49 -11.54
CA GLY A 204 3.24 -18.71 -12.98
C GLY A 204 2.78 -17.49 -13.77
N THR A 205 3.48 -17.17 -14.86
CA THR A 205 2.99 -16.18 -15.82
C THR A 205 1.68 -16.69 -16.40
N ARG A 206 0.61 -15.89 -16.31
CA ARG A 206 -0.63 -16.21 -17.04
C ARG A 206 -0.29 -16.32 -18.53
N VAL A 207 -0.54 -17.49 -19.11
CA VAL A 207 -0.53 -17.72 -20.56
C VAL A 207 -1.76 -17.04 -21.16
#